data_AF-A0AAV7K4Y0-F1
#
_entry.id   AF-A0AAV7K4Y0-F1
#
_cell.length_a   1.000
_cell.length_b   1.000
_cell.length_c   1.000
_cell.angle_alpha   90.00
_cell.angle_beta   90.00
_cell.angle_gamma   90.00
#
_symmetry.space_group_name_H-M   'P 1'
#
loop_
_entity.id
_entity.type
_entity.pdbx_description
1 polymer ?
#
loop_
_entity_poly.entity_id
_entity_poly.type
_entity_poly.pdbx_seq_one_letter_code
_entity_poly.pdbx_strand_id
1 'polypeptide(L)'
;MNGILSSIIKLENKVPEWNNESQTYILNFNGRVTQASVKNFQLIDEDGVIVLQFGKVGRDRFTLDYRSPLCPLQAFGIALSSFERKFGCE
;
A
#
# COMPACT_ATOMS: atom_id res chain seq x y z
N MET A 1 -6.53 22.22 20.96
CA MET A 1 -6.08 20.96 20.33
C MET A 1 -6.66 20.74 18.92
N ASN A 2 -7.59 21.55 18.41
CA ASN A 2 -8.28 21.31 17.13
C ASN A 2 -7.57 21.84 15.85
N GLY A 3 -6.40 22.48 15.98
CA GLY A 3 -5.68 23.09 14.83
C GLY A 3 -4.53 22.24 14.26
N ILE A 4 -4.17 21.12 14.90
CA ILE A 4 -3.04 20.29 14.44
C ILE A 4 -3.50 19.29 13.36
N LEU A 5 -4.71 18.75 13.49
CA LEU A 5 -5.27 17.80 12.52
C LEU A 5 -5.52 18.43 11.13
N SER A 6 -5.73 19.74 11.03
CA SER A 6 -5.86 20.43 9.74
C SER A 6 -4.57 20.45 8.91
N SER A 7 -3.44 20.04 9.48
CA SER A 7 -2.14 19.93 8.79
C SER A 7 -1.75 18.48 8.46
N ILE A 8 -2.59 17.49 8.81
CA ILE A 8 -2.32 16.08 8.60
C ILE A 8 -3.11 15.58 7.40
N ILE A 9 -2.44 14.88 6.49
CA ILE A 9 -3.07 14.22 5.36
C ILE A 9 -3.37 12.77 5.78
N LYS A 10 -4.65 12.38 5.70
CA LYS A 10 -5.07 11.00 5.94
C LYS A 10 -4.90 10.20 4.65
N LEU A 11 -4.19 9.09 4.73
CA LEU A 11 -4.14 8.07 3.67
C LEU A 11 -4.68 6.76 4.22
N GLU A 12 -5.35 5.98 3.38
CA GLU A 12 -5.93 4.71 3.76
C GLU A 12 -5.63 3.60 2.75
N ASN A 13 -5.66 2.35 3.21
CA ASN A 13 -5.43 1.22 2.31
C ASN A 13 -6.63 1.07 1.37
N LYS A 14 -6.37 0.99 0.07
CA LYS A 14 -7.39 0.76 -0.93
C LYS A 14 -8.04 -0.61 -0.67
N VAL A 15 -9.37 -0.61 -0.57
CA VAL A 15 -10.13 -1.85 -0.46
C VAL A 15 -10.00 -2.64 -1.77
N PRO A 16 -9.62 -3.92 -1.73
CA PRO A 16 -9.57 -4.78 -2.91
C PRO A 16 -10.93 -4.87 -3.62
N GLU A 17 -10.90 -4.96 -4.95
CA GLU A 17 -12.07 -5.12 -5.78
C GLU A 17 -12.32 -6.61 -6.04
N TRP A 18 -13.59 -7.02 -6.06
CA TRP A 18 -13.95 -8.41 -6.37
C TRP A 18 -13.72 -8.69 -7.86
N ASN A 19 -12.94 -9.73 -8.16
CA ASN A 19 -12.73 -10.20 -9.52
C ASN A 19 -13.53 -11.49 -9.76
N ASN A 20 -14.50 -11.43 -10.67
CA ASN A 20 -15.39 -12.56 -10.97
C ASN A 20 -14.68 -13.72 -11.69
N GLU A 21 -13.61 -13.47 -12.43
CA GLU A 21 -12.91 -14.51 -13.20
C GLU A 21 -12.06 -15.41 -12.29
N SER A 22 -11.36 -14.79 -11.34
CA SER A 22 -10.50 -15.47 -10.36
C SER A 22 -11.22 -15.80 -9.04
N GLN A 23 -12.48 -15.34 -8.88
CA GLN A 23 -13.29 -15.51 -7.66
C GLN A 23 -12.54 -15.07 -6.40
N THR A 24 -11.85 -13.94 -6.48
CA THR A 24 -11.03 -13.43 -5.39
C THR A 24 -11.01 -11.90 -5.36
N TYR A 25 -10.61 -11.35 -4.22
CA TYR A 25 -10.42 -9.92 -4.02
C TYR A 25 -9.01 -9.51 -4.48
N ILE A 26 -8.93 -8.63 -5.47
CA ILE A 26 -7.65 -8.20 -6.06
C ILE A 26 -7.47 -6.68 -6.00
N LEU A 27 -6.20 -6.26 -5.99
CA LEU A 27 -5.81 -4.89 -6.32
C LEU A 27 -5.12 -4.91 -7.68
N ASN A 28 -5.45 -3.96 -8.54
CA ASN A 28 -4.78 -3.81 -9.83
C ASN A 28 -3.49 -2.99 -9.67
N PHE A 29 -2.35 -3.66 -9.81
CA PHE A 29 -1.02 -3.06 -9.73
C PHE A 29 -0.43 -2.66 -11.10
N ASN A 30 -1.19 -2.75 -12.18
CA ASN A 30 -0.75 -2.45 -13.56
C ASN A 30 0.56 -3.16 -13.94
N GLY A 31 0.71 -4.43 -13.53
CA GLY A 31 1.91 -5.24 -13.77
C GLY A 31 3.13 -4.91 -12.90
N ARG A 32 3.06 -3.92 -12.00
CA ARG A 32 4.17 -3.54 -11.09
C ARG A 32 4.39 -4.53 -9.96
N VAL A 33 3.38 -5.33 -9.63
CA VAL A 33 3.41 -6.38 -8.61
C VAL A 33 3.04 -7.69 -9.28
N THR A 34 3.88 -8.70 -9.11
CA THR A 34 3.80 -9.96 -9.87
C THR A 34 3.73 -11.20 -8.99
N GLN A 35 3.89 -11.05 -7.68
CA GLN A 35 3.78 -12.16 -6.73
C GLN A 35 2.75 -11.86 -5.64
N ALA A 36 1.95 -12.87 -5.28
CA ALA A 36 1.04 -12.78 -4.15
C ALA A 36 1.80 -12.57 -2.84
N SER A 37 1.31 -11.64 -2.01
CA SER A 37 1.84 -11.39 -0.68
C SER A 37 0.85 -10.58 0.15
N VAL A 38 0.79 -10.83 1.45
CA VAL A 38 0.09 -9.96 2.42
C VAL A 38 0.69 -8.55 2.50
N LYS A 39 1.87 -8.35 1.91
CA LYS A 39 2.56 -7.05 1.80
C LYS A 39 2.17 -6.25 0.55
N ASN A 40 1.28 -6.76 -0.29
CA ASN A 40 0.83 -6.04 -1.47
C ASN A 40 -0.29 -5.07 -1.06
N PHE A 41 -0.07 -3.77 -1.18
CA PHE A 41 -1.07 -2.76 -0.82
C PHE A 41 -0.93 -1.47 -1.65
N GLN A 42 -2.01 -0.71 -1.67
CA GLN A 42 -2.08 0.63 -2.25
C GLN A 42 -2.63 1.58 -1.19
N LEU A 43 -1.96 2.71 -0.96
CA LEU A 43 -2.53 3.79 -0.17
C LEU A 43 -3.18 4.81 -1.08
N ILE A 44 -4.40 5.21 -0.73
CA ILE A 44 -5.17 6.23 -1.41
C ILE A 44 -5.38 7.45 -0.51
N ASP A 45 -5.53 8.61 -1.12
CA ASP A 45 -6.05 9.81 -0.47
C ASP A 45 -7.59 9.81 -0.46
N GLU A 46 -8.16 10.92 0.03
CA GLU A 46 -9.62 11.10 0.15
C GLU A 46 -10.35 11.07 -1.21
N ASP A 47 -9.65 11.41 -2.30
CA ASP A 47 -10.18 11.38 -3.67
C ASP A 47 -10.02 10.00 -4.32
N GLY A 48 -9.46 9.02 -3.61
CA GLY A 48 -9.20 7.67 -4.11
C GLY A 48 -7.97 7.57 -5.03
N VAL A 49 -7.14 8.61 -5.09
CA VAL A 49 -5.92 8.61 -5.90
C VAL A 49 -4.87 7.77 -5.20
N ILE A 50 -4.26 6.83 -5.94
CA ILE A 50 -3.18 5.99 -5.40
C ILE A 50 -1.93 6.86 -5.17
N VAL A 51 -1.60 7.11 -3.91
CA VAL A 51 -0.44 7.91 -3.48
C VAL A 51 0.80 7.03 -3.29
N LEU A 52 0.62 5.79 -2.86
CA LEU A 52 1.70 4.82 -2.69
C LEU A 52 1.24 3.43 -3.13
N GLN A 53 2.10 2.71 -3.82
CA GLN A 53 1.88 1.33 -4.21
C GLN A 53 3.13 0.52 -3.86
N PHE A 54 2.94 -0.53 -3.07
CA PHE A 54 3.99 -1.43 -2.64
C PHE A 54 3.60 -2.87 -2.91
N GLY A 55 4.54 -3.69 -3.40
CA GLY A 55 4.28 -5.11 -3.52
C GLY A 55 5.45 -5.94 -4.04
N LYS A 56 5.26 -7.26 -3.95
CA LYS A 56 6.29 -8.26 -4.19
C LYS A 56 6.47 -8.54 -5.69
N VAL A 57 7.74 -8.57 -6.12
CA VAL A 57 8.13 -8.94 -7.50
C VAL A 57 9.15 -10.08 -7.55
N GLY A 58 9.75 -10.44 -6.41
CA GLY A 58 10.76 -11.48 -6.28
C GLY A 58 10.80 -12.06 -4.86
N ARG A 59 11.68 -13.06 -4.65
CA ARG A 59 11.89 -13.69 -3.33
C ARG A 59 12.12 -12.64 -2.23
N ASP A 60 13.04 -11.71 -2.47
CA ASP A 60 13.41 -10.63 -1.55
C ASP A 60 13.40 -9.27 -2.27
N ARG A 61 12.54 -9.13 -3.29
CA ARG A 61 12.45 -7.94 -4.14
C ARG A 61 11.02 -7.42 -4.16
N PHE A 62 10.91 -6.12 -3.97
CA PHE A 62 9.65 -5.39 -3.93
C PHE A 62 9.73 -4.14 -4.80
N THR A 63 8.61 -3.70 -5.34
CA THR A 63 8.46 -2.40 -6.00
C THR A 63 7.81 -1.44 -5.02
N LEU A 64 8.28 -0.19 -5.03
CA LEU A 64 7.73 0.91 -4.24
C LEU A 64 7.57 2.12 -5.16
N ASP A 65 6.34 2.38 -5.56
CA ASP A 65 5.96 3.55 -6.33
C ASP A 65 5.27 4.54 -5.38
N TYR A 66 5.71 5.80 -5.36
CA TYR A 66 5.08 6.83 -4.55
C TYR A 66 4.97 8.13 -5.35
N ARG A 67 4.06 9.00 -4.93
CA ARG A 67 3.89 10.34 -5.48
C ARG A 67 3.67 11.35 -4.35
N SER A 68 3.66 12.63 -4.71
CA SER A 68 3.24 13.71 -3.83
C SER A 68 1.92 13.33 -3.13
N PRO A 69 1.78 13.56 -1.81
CA PRO A 69 2.65 14.38 -0.95
C PRO A 69 3.82 13.62 -0.29
N LEU A 70 4.02 12.33 -0.57
CA LEU A 70 5.06 11.56 0.12
C LEU A 70 6.46 11.88 -0.42
N CYS A 71 7.42 11.99 0.49
CA CYS A 71 8.84 11.94 0.15
C CYS A 71 9.35 10.49 0.21
N PRO A 72 10.51 10.18 -0.42
CA PRO A 72 11.02 8.81 -0.45
C PRO A 72 11.28 8.24 0.96
N LEU A 73 11.69 9.06 1.94
CA LEU A 73 11.88 8.61 3.32
C LEU A 73 10.57 8.15 3.97
N GLN A 74 9.49 8.92 3.79
CA GLN A 74 8.17 8.57 4.31
C GLN A 74 7.64 7.30 3.64
N ALA A 75 7.72 7.23 2.30
CA ALA A 75 7.28 6.07 1.54
C ALA A 75 8.04 4.80 1.96
N PHE A 76 9.36 4.90 2.15
CA PHE A 76 10.19 3.78 2.59
C PHE A 76 9.86 3.35 4.03
N GLY A 77 9.65 4.29 4.96
CA GLY A 77 9.22 3.98 6.33
C GLY A 77 7.89 3.23 6.38
N ILE A 78 6.91 3.66 5.58
CA ILE A 78 5.62 2.98 5.43
C ILE A 78 5.81 1.56 4.86
N ALA A 79 6.67 1.40 3.85
CA ALA A 79 6.95 0.09 3.28
C ALA A 79 7.58 -0.86 4.32
N LEU A 80 8.55 -0.37 5.12
CA LEU A 80 9.19 -1.14 6.18
C LEU A 80 8.21 -1.58 7.27
N SER A 81 7.24 -0.74 7.65
CA SER A 81 6.24 -1.14 8.65
C SER A 81 5.38 -2.32 8.21
N SER A 82 5.25 -2.58 6.91
CA SER A 82 4.57 -3.80 6.39
C SER A 82 5.34 -5.11 6.61
N PHE A 83 6.62 -5.01 6.98
CA PHE A 83 7.45 -6.17 7.33
C PHE A 83 7.33 -6.58 8.78
N GLU A 84 6.79 -5.71 9.65
CA GLU A 84 6.50 -6.11 11.02
C GLU A 84 5.51 -7.28 11.02
N ARG A 85 5.98 -8.44 11.49
CA ARG A 85 5.11 -9.55 11.83
C ARG A 85 4.39 -9.17 13.11
N LYS A 86 3.06 -9.27 13.12
CA LYS A 86 2.35 -9.49 14.37
C LYS A 86 2.89 -10.79 14.95
N PHE A 87 3.56 -10.74 16.10
CA PHE A 87 3.92 -11.94 16.84
C PHE A 87 2.61 -12.70 17.13
N GLY A 88 2.40 -13.89 16.53
CA GLY A 88 1.32 -14.79 16.93
C GLY A 88 0.45 -15.47 15.87
N CYS A 89 0.63 -15.25 14.56
CA CYS A 89 -0.07 -16.05 13.54
C CYS A 89 0.86 -16.45 12.39
N GLU A 90 0.95 -17.76 12.16
CA GLU A 90 1.49 -18.37 10.94
C GLU A 90 0.55 -18.20 9.75
#